data_AF-A0A925X3Y2-F1
#
_entry.id   AF-A0A925X3Y2-F1
#
_cell.length_a   1.000
_cell.length_b   1.000
_cell.length_c   1.000
_cell.angle_alpha   90.00
_cell.angle_beta   90.00
_cell.angle_gamma   90.00
#
_symmetry.space_group_name_H-M   'P 1'
#
loop_
_entity.id
_entity.type
_entity.pdbx_description
1 polymer ?
#
loop_
_entity_poly.entity_id
_entity_poly.type
_entity_poly.pdbx_seq_one_letter_code
_entity_poly.pdbx_strand_id
1 'polypeptide(L)'
;MTELSPSAKLERTSDAAFWPDALTIAIGTLITLVVSGYQFGRGNHTVYLLEGLRIADPTLFRNDWFVTSTLQYHAIFSWFTALLMKLDILESAFLIGYILLAILWHVAWLKFTQRLGGSRVTYLFSVILFYLSAAGIALGVYQFLQDGCFLPSNVSTIAMLWGFYFWTTDRRIAASLCLGIAGMFHLNFAVMVVAMWVALALWDLIDARFNRDRATPSILSWRMLVGSTLVFIPSLFNIIHALQVKLRESGSIPLEEFVNIYVRFR
;
A
#
# COMPACT_ATOMS: atom_id res chain seq x y z
N MET A 1 37.46 15.43 43.32
CA MET A 1 36.37 14.58 42.79
C MET A 1 35.10 15.40 42.91
N THR A 2 34.68 15.99 41.80
CA THR A 2 33.63 16.99 41.75
C THR A 2 32.46 16.36 41.04
N GLU A 3 31.38 16.05 41.78
CA GLU A 3 30.14 15.51 41.23
C GLU A 3 29.50 16.55 40.31
N LEU A 4 29.47 16.26 39.01
CA LEU A 4 28.66 17.01 38.06
C LEU A 4 27.22 16.50 38.13
N SER A 5 26.39 17.18 38.93
CA SER A 5 24.95 17.21 38.71
C SER A 5 24.67 18.26 37.64
N PRO A 6 24.03 17.88 36.52
CA PRO A 6 22.70 18.44 36.30
C PRO A 6 21.76 17.42 35.63
N SER A 7 20.81 16.95 36.43
CA SER A 7 19.48 16.52 35.99
C SER A 7 18.75 17.72 35.36
N ALA A 8 19.13 18.09 34.15
CA ALA A 8 18.31 18.95 33.30
C ALA A 8 17.14 18.10 32.78
N LYS A 9 16.02 18.15 33.50
CA LYS A 9 14.72 17.68 33.01
C LYS A 9 14.48 18.32 31.65
N LEU A 10 14.50 17.50 30.60
CA LEU A 10 13.89 17.85 29.33
C LEU A 10 12.38 18.05 29.60
N GLU A 11 11.97 19.28 29.84
CA GLU A 11 10.58 19.69 29.60
C GLU A 11 10.34 19.59 28.10
N ARG A 12 9.95 18.39 27.64
CA ARG A 12 9.37 18.20 26.32
C ARG A 12 8.03 18.92 26.31
N THR A 13 8.02 20.09 25.72
CA THR A 13 6.81 20.77 25.22
C THR A 13 6.20 19.94 24.08
N SER A 14 5.55 18.82 24.41
CA SER A 14 4.94 17.92 23.42
C SER A 14 3.77 18.54 22.67
N ASP A 15 3.10 19.51 23.30
CA ASP A 15 1.79 19.96 22.83
C ASP A 15 1.90 21.08 21.78
N ALA A 16 2.98 21.86 21.81
CA ALA A 16 3.23 22.94 20.86
C ALA A 16 3.58 22.43 19.44
N ALA A 17 4.10 21.20 19.33
CA ALA A 17 4.51 20.61 18.05
C ALA A 17 3.38 19.87 17.33
N PHE A 18 2.34 19.42 18.04
CA PHE A 18 1.26 18.62 17.48
C PHE A 18 0.35 19.40 16.52
N TRP A 19 -0.07 20.61 16.91
CA TRP A 19 -0.94 21.46 16.10
C TRP A 19 -0.34 21.85 14.74
N PRO A 20 0.95 22.24 14.65
CA PRO A 20 1.61 22.46 13.38
C PRO A 20 1.61 21.22 12.47
N ASP A 21 1.85 20.02 12.99
CA ASP A 21 1.86 18.80 12.16
C ASP A 21 0.47 18.47 11.63
N ALA A 22 -0.55 18.50 12.50
CA ALA A 22 -1.94 18.22 12.12
C ALA A 22 -2.44 19.18 11.04
N LEU A 23 -2.17 20.49 11.19
CA LEU A 23 -2.53 21.49 10.19
C LEU A 23 -1.80 21.25 8.86
N THR A 24 -0.50 20.96 8.91
CA THR A 24 0.31 20.71 7.71
C THR A 24 -0.20 19.47 6.96
N ILE A 25 -0.53 18.40 7.67
CA ILE A 25 -1.15 17.18 7.11
C ILE A 25 -2.51 17.50 6.51
N ALA A 26 -3.36 18.25 7.23
CA ALA A 26 -4.67 18.65 6.72
C ALA A 26 -4.56 19.44 5.41
N ILE A 27 -3.61 20.36 5.29
CA ILE A 27 -3.34 21.09 4.04
C ILE A 27 -2.92 20.13 2.93
N GLY A 28 -1.99 19.21 3.18
CA GLY A 28 -1.57 18.22 2.19
C GLY A 28 -2.74 17.32 1.74
N THR A 29 -3.54 16.83 2.68
CA THR A 29 -4.74 16.05 2.39
C THR A 29 -5.75 16.84 1.58
N LEU A 30 -5.99 18.12 1.91
CA LEU A 30 -6.89 18.97 1.14
C LEU A 30 -6.39 19.18 -0.29
N ILE A 31 -5.09 19.44 -0.50
CA ILE A 31 -4.50 19.54 -1.84
C ILE A 31 -4.79 18.26 -2.64
N THR A 32 -4.57 17.10 -2.05
CA THR A 32 -4.86 15.81 -2.68
C THR A 32 -6.33 15.65 -3.06
N LEU A 33 -7.24 15.97 -2.14
CA LEU A 33 -8.67 15.85 -2.40
C LEU A 33 -9.16 16.86 -3.44
N VAL A 34 -8.58 18.06 -3.51
CA VAL A 34 -8.91 19.06 -4.54
C VAL A 34 -8.41 18.63 -5.91
N VAL A 35 -7.21 18.05 -6.00
CA VAL A 35 -6.62 17.64 -7.29
C VAL A 35 -7.25 16.35 -7.82
N SER A 36 -7.39 15.34 -6.96
CA SER A 36 -7.85 14.00 -7.38
C SER A 36 -9.35 13.81 -7.25
N GLY A 37 -9.98 14.45 -6.26
CA GLY A 37 -11.37 14.18 -5.89
C GLY A 37 -11.58 12.78 -5.32
N TYR A 38 -12.77 12.54 -4.78
CA TYR A 38 -13.26 11.18 -4.53
C TYR A 38 -14.22 10.77 -5.65
N GLN A 39 -14.09 9.53 -6.09
CA GLN A 39 -14.95 8.90 -7.08
C GLN A 39 -15.35 7.49 -6.61
N PHE A 40 -16.55 7.09 -6.98
CA PHE A 40 -17.08 5.75 -6.73
C PHE A 40 -17.53 5.14 -8.06
N GLY A 41 -17.23 3.86 -8.28
CA GLY A 41 -17.63 3.14 -9.51
C GLY A 41 -17.09 3.77 -10.80
N ARG A 42 -15.83 4.22 -10.83
CA ARG A 42 -15.16 4.81 -12.00
C ARG A 42 -13.82 4.13 -12.29
N GLY A 43 -13.34 4.19 -13.52
CA GLY A 43 -12.01 3.65 -13.89
C GLY A 43 -11.87 2.17 -13.54
N ASN A 44 -10.74 1.78 -12.94
CA ASN A 44 -10.50 0.38 -12.53
C ASN A 44 -11.43 -0.08 -11.39
N HIS A 45 -12.02 0.86 -10.66
CA HIS A 45 -12.90 0.55 -9.54
C HIS A 45 -14.11 -0.27 -10.00
N THR A 46 -14.70 0.02 -11.16
CA THR A 46 -15.87 -0.72 -11.68
C THR A 46 -15.55 -2.21 -11.87
N VAL A 47 -14.37 -2.51 -12.39
CA VAL A 47 -13.91 -3.89 -12.61
C VAL A 47 -13.71 -4.61 -11.28
N TYR A 48 -13.11 -3.94 -10.29
CA TYR A 48 -12.88 -4.53 -8.97
C TYR A 48 -14.15 -4.80 -8.17
N LEU A 49 -15.25 -4.11 -8.48
CA LEU A 49 -16.55 -4.34 -7.83
C LEU A 49 -17.25 -5.61 -8.32
N LEU A 50 -16.98 -6.09 -9.54
CA LEU A 50 -17.72 -7.19 -10.15
C LEU A 50 -17.61 -8.51 -9.37
N GLU A 51 -16.39 -8.84 -8.93
CA GLU A 51 -16.18 -10.06 -8.14
C GLU A 51 -16.81 -9.93 -6.74
N GLY A 52 -16.78 -8.74 -6.14
CA GLY A 52 -17.51 -8.46 -4.91
C GLY A 52 -19.01 -8.66 -5.05
N LEU A 53 -19.60 -8.17 -6.15
CA LEU A 53 -21.03 -8.37 -6.49
C LEU A 53 -21.37 -9.85 -6.65
N ARG A 54 -20.54 -10.61 -7.37
CA ARG A 54 -20.74 -12.05 -7.56
C ARG A 54 -20.65 -12.84 -6.26
N ILE A 55 -19.74 -12.48 -5.35
CA ILE A 55 -19.65 -13.11 -4.02
C ILE A 55 -20.85 -12.72 -3.14
N ALA A 56 -21.35 -11.49 -3.30
CA ALA A 56 -22.53 -11.00 -2.59
C ALA A 56 -23.82 -11.70 -3.06
N ASP A 57 -23.98 -11.82 -4.38
CA ASP A 57 -25.07 -12.51 -5.06
C ASP A 57 -24.52 -13.43 -6.16
N PRO A 58 -24.38 -14.74 -5.88
CA PRO A 58 -23.87 -15.72 -6.84
C PRO A 58 -24.76 -15.96 -8.07
N THR A 59 -25.98 -15.42 -8.11
CA THR A 59 -26.85 -15.52 -9.28
C THR A 59 -26.46 -14.51 -10.36
N LEU A 60 -25.84 -13.40 -9.96
CA LEU A 60 -25.28 -12.42 -10.88
C LEU A 60 -24.04 -12.99 -11.57
N PHE A 61 -23.88 -12.66 -12.85
CA PHE A 61 -22.70 -13.02 -13.65
C PHE A 61 -22.39 -14.51 -13.76
N ARG A 62 -23.32 -15.42 -13.41
CA ARG A 62 -23.09 -16.87 -13.43
C ARG A 62 -22.59 -17.40 -14.78
N ASN A 63 -22.97 -16.74 -15.87
CA ASN A 63 -22.60 -17.08 -17.24
C ASN A 63 -21.74 -15.99 -17.91
N ASP A 64 -21.25 -15.01 -17.15
CA ASP A 64 -20.42 -13.94 -17.67
C ASP A 64 -18.95 -14.37 -17.66
N TRP A 65 -18.41 -14.65 -18.84
CA TRP A 65 -17.02 -15.10 -19.01
C TRP A 65 -16.01 -14.14 -18.36
N PHE A 66 -16.24 -12.83 -18.45
CA PHE A 66 -15.30 -11.86 -17.90
C PHE A 66 -15.21 -11.99 -16.37
N VAL A 67 -16.33 -12.18 -15.67
CA VAL A 67 -16.32 -12.31 -14.21
C VAL A 67 -15.94 -13.73 -13.77
N THR A 68 -16.39 -14.77 -14.48
CA THR A 68 -16.21 -16.17 -14.02
C THR A 68 -14.93 -16.85 -14.50
N SER A 69 -14.31 -16.33 -15.55
CA SER A 69 -13.23 -17.02 -16.26
C SER A 69 -11.98 -16.17 -16.44
N THR A 70 -11.93 -14.96 -15.87
CA THR A 70 -10.70 -14.16 -15.82
C THR A 70 -10.10 -14.18 -14.42
N LEU A 71 -8.77 -14.07 -14.35
CA LEU A 71 -8.05 -14.01 -13.09
C LEU A 71 -8.37 -12.70 -12.34
N GLN A 72 -9.02 -12.83 -11.18
CA GLN A 72 -9.25 -11.72 -10.26
C GLN A 72 -8.05 -11.59 -9.29
N TYR A 73 -7.23 -10.55 -9.50
CA TYR A 73 -5.97 -10.35 -8.79
C TYR A 73 -6.09 -9.83 -7.34
N HIS A 74 -7.32 -9.59 -6.86
CA HIS A 74 -7.59 -8.85 -5.62
C HIS A 74 -8.56 -9.60 -4.69
N ALA A 75 -8.35 -10.90 -4.48
CA ALA A 75 -9.29 -11.77 -3.76
C ALA A 75 -9.76 -11.20 -2.40
N ILE A 76 -8.83 -10.71 -1.58
CA ILE A 76 -9.17 -10.13 -0.26
C ILE A 76 -10.03 -8.87 -0.40
N PHE A 77 -9.72 -8.02 -1.39
CA PHE A 77 -10.54 -6.84 -1.68
C PHE A 77 -11.93 -7.24 -2.14
N SER A 78 -12.08 -8.31 -2.94
CA SER A 78 -13.39 -8.82 -3.36
C SER A 78 -14.24 -9.32 -2.20
N TRP A 79 -13.65 -10.07 -1.26
CA TRP A 79 -14.35 -10.51 -0.04
C TRP A 79 -14.77 -9.33 0.83
N PHE A 80 -13.88 -8.34 1.01
CA PHE A 80 -14.19 -7.11 1.74
C PHE A 80 -15.33 -6.34 1.08
N THR A 81 -15.27 -6.16 -0.23
CA THR A 81 -16.32 -5.50 -1.03
C THR A 81 -17.66 -6.21 -0.88
N ALA A 82 -17.67 -7.55 -1.00
CA ALA A 82 -18.88 -8.35 -0.85
C ALA A 82 -19.50 -8.24 0.55
N LEU A 83 -18.67 -8.20 1.59
CA LEU A 83 -19.13 -7.98 2.97
C LEU A 83 -19.82 -6.61 3.09
N LEU A 84 -19.20 -5.55 2.58
CA LEU A 84 -19.78 -4.21 2.63
C LEU A 84 -21.07 -4.08 1.82
N MET A 85 -21.19 -4.79 0.69
CA MET A 85 -22.43 -4.89 -0.10
C MET A 85 -23.54 -5.57 0.71
N LYS A 86 -23.25 -6.70 1.37
CA LYS A 86 -24.23 -7.39 2.22
C LYS A 86 -24.69 -6.55 3.42
N LEU A 87 -23.87 -5.60 3.84
CA LEU A 87 -24.18 -4.67 4.91
C LEU A 87 -24.82 -3.36 4.43
N ASP A 88 -24.99 -3.17 3.11
CA ASP A 88 -25.54 -1.96 2.49
C ASP A 88 -24.82 -0.65 2.87
N ILE A 89 -23.49 -0.71 3.03
CA ILE A 89 -22.64 0.43 3.43
C ILE A 89 -21.43 0.65 2.50
N LEU A 90 -21.45 0.04 1.30
CA LEU A 90 -20.29 -0.02 0.40
C LEU A 90 -19.70 1.36 0.07
N GLU A 91 -20.52 2.29 -0.43
CA GLU A 91 -20.04 3.61 -0.87
C GLU A 91 -19.54 4.45 0.32
N SER A 92 -20.27 4.47 1.43
CA SER A 92 -19.84 5.19 2.64
C SER A 92 -18.54 4.64 3.22
N ALA A 93 -18.39 3.31 3.29
CA ALA A 93 -17.17 2.66 3.76
C ALA A 93 -15.98 2.96 2.83
N PHE A 94 -16.19 2.98 1.52
CA PHE A 94 -15.14 3.31 0.56
C PHE A 94 -14.75 4.79 0.60
N LEU A 95 -15.69 5.71 0.80
CA LEU A 95 -15.40 7.13 1.01
C LEU A 95 -14.54 7.34 2.27
N ILE A 96 -14.96 6.76 3.39
CA ILE A 96 -14.22 6.84 4.65
C ILE A 96 -12.84 6.21 4.48
N GLY A 97 -12.78 5.02 3.87
CA GLY A 97 -11.52 4.34 3.57
C GLY A 97 -10.58 5.20 2.72
N TYR A 98 -11.08 5.86 1.68
CA TYR A 98 -10.28 6.72 0.81
C TYR A 98 -9.74 7.95 1.56
N ILE A 99 -10.58 8.62 2.37
CA ILE A 99 -10.15 9.76 3.19
C ILE A 99 -9.08 9.32 4.19
N LEU A 100 -9.27 8.18 4.86
CA LEU A 100 -8.28 7.64 5.80
C LEU A 100 -6.96 7.31 5.10
N LEU A 101 -7.01 6.71 3.91
CA LEU A 101 -5.83 6.45 3.10
C LEU A 101 -5.09 7.75 2.74
N ALA A 102 -5.80 8.78 2.29
CA ALA A 102 -5.21 10.08 1.98
C ALA A 102 -4.52 10.71 3.22
N ILE A 103 -5.16 10.66 4.39
CA ILE A 103 -4.56 11.14 5.64
C ILE A 103 -3.31 10.33 6.00
N LEU A 104 -3.41 9.00 5.99
CA LEU A 104 -2.30 8.10 6.34
C LEU A 104 -1.11 8.27 5.40
N TRP A 105 -1.36 8.52 4.11
CA TRP A 105 -0.32 8.82 3.13
C TRP A 105 0.45 10.09 3.51
N HIS A 106 -0.26 11.18 3.81
CA HIS A 106 0.35 12.46 4.21
C HIS A 106 1.07 12.40 5.55
N VAL A 107 0.53 11.65 6.51
CA VAL A 107 1.23 11.37 7.78
C VAL A 107 2.56 10.66 7.52
N ALA A 108 2.55 9.60 6.69
CA ALA A 108 3.77 8.86 6.37
C ALA A 108 4.78 9.73 5.63
N TRP A 109 4.31 10.53 4.66
CA TRP A 109 5.17 11.42 3.88
C TRP A 109 5.82 12.49 4.74
N LEU A 110 5.06 13.20 5.58
CA LEU A 110 5.62 14.19 6.49
C LEU A 110 6.69 13.55 7.40
N LYS A 111 6.40 12.38 7.97
CA LYS A 111 7.35 11.66 8.83
C LYS A 111 8.61 11.25 8.08
N PHE A 112 8.48 10.81 6.83
CA PHE A 112 9.63 10.51 5.97
C PHE A 112 10.47 11.75 5.68
N THR A 113 9.83 12.85 5.29
CA THR A 113 10.51 14.11 5.02
C THR A 113 11.30 14.57 6.25
N GLN A 114 10.68 14.55 7.43
CA GLN A 114 11.36 14.89 8.68
C GLN A 114 12.50 13.94 9.01
N ARG A 115 12.33 12.64 8.75
CA ARG A 115 13.37 11.62 8.98
C ARG A 115 14.62 11.84 8.11
N LEU A 116 14.44 12.44 6.94
CA LEU A 116 15.50 12.84 6.01
C LEU A 116 16.06 14.24 6.30
N GLY A 117 15.68 14.87 7.41
CA GLY A 117 16.15 16.20 7.81
C GLY A 117 15.34 17.37 7.23
N GLY A 118 14.24 17.09 6.54
CA GLY A 118 13.32 18.10 6.01
C GLY A 118 12.43 18.73 7.09
N SER A 119 11.82 19.87 6.75
CA SER A 119 10.85 20.56 7.58
C SER A 119 9.40 20.33 7.10
N ARG A 120 8.43 20.90 7.81
CA ARG A 120 7.01 20.95 7.36
C ARG A 120 6.87 21.69 6.03
N VAL A 121 7.63 22.76 5.85
CA VAL A 121 7.68 23.54 4.61
C VAL A 121 8.25 22.68 3.49
N THR A 122 9.32 21.92 3.75
CA THR A 122 9.90 20.97 2.79
C THR A 122 8.87 19.91 2.39
N TYR A 123 8.08 19.41 3.34
CA TYR A 123 6.99 18.46 3.06
C TYR A 123 5.92 19.09 2.16
N LEU A 124 5.37 20.26 2.51
CA LEU A 124 4.33 20.92 1.70
C LEU A 124 4.85 21.23 0.30
N PHE A 125 6.08 21.71 0.19
CA PHE A 125 6.72 21.94 -1.10
C PHE A 125 6.88 20.65 -1.89
N SER A 126 7.25 19.53 -1.26
CA SER A 126 7.32 18.24 -1.93
C SER A 126 5.95 17.72 -2.41
N VAL A 127 4.87 17.98 -1.66
CA VAL A 127 3.49 17.66 -2.09
C VAL A 127 3.11 18.46 -3.33
N ILE A 128 3.39 19.77 -3.33
CA ILE A 128 3.15 20.64 -4.48
C ILE A 128 3.96 20.15 -5.69
N LEU A 129 5.26 19.91 -5.50
CA LEU A 129 6.13 19.43 -6.57
C LEU A 129 5.69 18.08 -7.12
N PHE A 130 5.20 17.16 -6.29
CA PHE A 130 4.68 15.88 -6.75
C PHE A 130 3.50 16.05 -7.70
N TYR A 131 2.52 16.90 -7.34
CA TYR A 131 1.38 17.16 -8.23
C TYR A 131 1.78 17.94 -9.49
N LEU A 132 2.78 18.83 -9.39
CA LEU A 132 3.34 19.54 -10.55
C LEU A 132 4.21 18.66 -11.46
N SER A 133 4.91 17.65 -10.92
CA SER A 133 5.74 16.70 -11.67
C SER A 133 4.91 15.59 -12.33
N ALA A 134 3.75 16.01 -12.85
CA ALA A 134 2.71 15.19 -13.44
C ALA A 134 2.03 14.25 -12.43
N ALA A 135 2.00 14.53 -11.12
CA ALA A 135 1.37 13.66 -10.12
C ALA A 135 1.89 12.20 -10.14
N GLY A 136 3.10 11.98 -10.65
CA GLY A 136 3.62 10.64 -10.92
C GLY A 136 3.27 10.05 -12.30
N ILE A 137 2.86 10.83 -13.32
CA ILE A 137 2.74 10.38 -14.73
C ILE A 137 4.14 10.31 -15.39
N ALA A 138 5.13 9.76 -14.71
CA ALA A 138 6.29 9.21 -15.41
C ALA A 138 5.84 7.93 -16.12
N LEU A 139 6.38 7.61 -17.30
CA LEU A 139 6.06 6.38 -18.01
C LEU A 139 6.22 5.17 -17.07
N GLY A 140 5.12 4.47 -16.80
CA GLY A 140 5.08 3.31 -15.89
C GLY A 140 4.89 3.61 -14.41
N VAL A 141 4.78 4.87 -14.00
CA VAL A 141 4.47 5.27 -12.62
C VAL A 141 2.98 5.60 -12.55
N TYR A 142 2.27 4.89 -11.68
CA TYR A 142 0.85 5.13 -11.39
C TYR A 142 0.71 6.14 -10.24
N GLN A 143 -0.36 6.93 -10.22
CA GLN A 143 -0.65 7.83 -9.11
C GLN A 143 -0.87 7.04 -7.81
N PHE A 144 -0.36 7.54 -6.68
CA PHE A 144 -0.48 6.88 -5.35
C PHE A 144 -1.92 6.64 -4.90
N LEU A 145 -2.84 7.53 -5.29
CA LEU A 145 -4.28 7.44 -5.05
C LEU A 145 -5.01 7.43 -6.38
N GLN A 146 -4.83 6.35 -7.12
CA GLN A 146 -5.30 6.19 -8.48
C GLN A 146 -6.83 6.32 -8.59
N ASP A 147 -7.28 6.90 -9.71
CA ASP A 147 -8.68 7.07 -10.15
C ASP A 147 -9.58 7.84 -9.16
N GLY A 148 -9.02 8.47 -8.11
CA GLY A 148 -9.81 9.08 -7.04
C GLY A 148 -10.67 8.06 -6.27
N CYS A 149 -10.39 6.76 -6.40
CA CYS A 149 -11.24 5.69 -5.89
C CYS A 149 -10.58 4.95 -4.71
N PHE A 150 -11.36 4.24 -3.90
CA PHE A 150 -10.80 3.29 -2.92
C PHE A 150 -10.41 1.99 -3.63
N LEU A 151 -9.13 1.86 -4.00
CA LEU A 151 -8.61 0.72 -4.76
C LEU A 151 -7.70 -0.18 -3.90
N PRO A 152 -7.59 -1.48 -4.22
CA PRO A 152 -6.61 -2.37 -3.58
C PRO A 152 -5.17 -1.84 -3.71
N SER A 153 -4.82 -1.26 -4.86
CA SER A 153 -3.49 -0.64 -5.10
C SER A 153 -3.21 0.53 -4.15
N ASN A 154 -4.22 1.33 -3.80
CA ASN A 154 -4.08 2.46 -2.89
C ASN A 154 -3.77 1.96 -1.47
N VAL A 155 -4.49 0.94 -1.00
CA VAL A 155 -4.21 0.26 0.28
C VAL A 155 -2.78 -0.29 0.29
N SER A 156 -2.40 -1.01 -0.77
CA SER A 156 -1.07 -1.61 -0.86
C SER A 156 0.05 -0.58 -0.90
N THR A 157 -0.12 0.51 -1.64
CA THR A 157 0.90 1.56 -1.77
C THR A 157 1.14 2.25 -0.43
N ILE A 158 0.06 2.61 0.28
CA ILE A 158 0.17 3.31 1.57
C ILE A 158 0.71 2.38 2.65
N ALA A 159 0.26 1.12 2.68
CA ALA A 159 0.81 0.12 3.58
C ALA A 159 2.31 -0.11 3.31
N MET A 160 2.73 -0.21 2.05
CA MET A 160 4.15 -0.34 1.71
C MET A 160 4.97 0.89 2.15
N LEU A 161 4.46 2.11 1.95
CA LEU A 161 5.11 3.34 2.42
C LEU A 161 5.33 3.31 3.94
N TRP A 162 4.29 2.95 4.72
CA TRP A 162 4.44 2.75 6.17
C TRP A 162 5.42 1.63 6.51
N GLY A 163 5.46 0.57 5.72
CA GLY A 163 6.45 -0.51 5.81
C GLY A 163 7.88 0.01 5.76
N PHE A 164 8.20 0.84 4.76
CA PHE A 164 9.49 1.50 4.66
C PHE A 164 9.75 2.43 5.84
N TYR A 165 8.77 3.24 6.25
CA TYR A 165 8.95 4.17 7.37
C TYR A 165 9.34 3.42 8.65
N PHE A 166 8.63 2.35 8.96
CA PHE A 166 8.91 1.52 10.13
C PHE A 166 10.25 0.79 10.02
N TRP A 167 10.65 0.39 8.81
CA TRP A 167 11.99 -0.17 8.58
C TRP A 167 13.09 0.84 8.94
N THR A 168 12.99 2.09 8.46
CA THR A 168 13.98 3.15 8.75
C THR A 168 14.04 3.61 10.21
N THR A 169 13.05 3.22 11.02
CA THR A 169 12.97 3.49 12.46
C THR A 169 13.21 2.24 13.31
N ASP A 170 13.76 1.19 12.70
CA ASP A 170 14.10 -0.10 13.32
C ASP A 170 12.91 -0.85 13.93
N ARG A 171 11.68 -0.52 13.51
CA ARG A 171 10.44 -1.16 13.94
C ARG A 171 10.07 -2.32 13.01
N ARG A 172 10.91 -3.36 12.99
CA ARG A 172 10.84 -4.49 12.02
C ARG A 172 9.50 -5.21 11.98
N ILE A 173 8.84 -5.41 13.12
CA ILE A 173 7.52 -6.08 13.18
C ILE A 173 6.43 -5.20 12.57
N ALA A 174 6.43 -3.89 12.86
CA ALA A 174 5.48 -2.97 12.25
C ALA A 174 5.74 -2.85 10.73
N ALA A 175 7.01 -2.81 10.33
CA ALA A 175 7.41 -2.79 8.92
C ALA A 175 6.88 -4.02 8.16
N SER A 176 7.13 -5.21 8.68
CA SER A 176 6.65 -6.47 8.09
C SER A 176 5.13 -6.59 8.06
N LEU A 177 4.44 -6.17 9.12
CA LEU A 177 2.97 -6.15 9.12
C LEU A 177 2.43 -5.28 7.98
N CYS A 178 2.95 -4.05 7.84
CA CYS A 178 2.54 -3.14 6.78
C CYS A 178 2.88 -3.68 5.38
N LEU A 179 4.06 -4.27 5.19
CA LEU A 179 4.44 -4.91 3.93
C LEU A 179 3.57 -6.15 3.62
N GLY A 180 3.21 -6.94 4.63
CA GLY A 180 2.28 -8.06 4.52
C GLY A 180 0.89 -7.62 4.08
N ILE A 181 0.34 -6.55 4.69
CA ILE A 181 -0.92 -5.94 4.25
C ILE A 181 -0.82 -5.50 2.79
N ALA A 182 0.30 -4.88 2.39
CA ALA A 182 0.49 -4.48 1.01
C ALA A 182 0.44 -5.67 0.04
N GLY A 183 1.13 -6.76 0.36
CA GLY A 183 1.09 -7.99 -0.42
C GLY A 183 -0.27 -8.67 -0.44
N MET A 184 -1.06 -8.56 0.63
CA MET A 184 -2.38 -9.16 0.77
C MET A 184 -3.45 -8.50 -0.12
N PHE A 185 -3.34 -7.20 -0.42
CA PHE A 185 -4.35 -6.48 -1.20
C PHE A 185 -4.08 -6.48 -2.72
N HIS A 186 -2.84 -6.71 -3.15
CA HIS A 186 -2.48 -6.55 -4.57
C HIS A 186 -1.33 -7.47 -4.99
N LEU A 187 -1.52 -8.26 -6.06
CA LEU A 187 -0.53 -9.25 -6.52
C LEU A 187 0.85 -8.64 -6.84
N ASN A 188 0.91 -7.55 -7.60
CA ASN A 188 2.19 -6.88 -7.90
C ASN A 188 2.94 -6.47 -6.63
N PHE A 189 2.21 -6.00 -5.62
CA PHE A 189 2.80 -5.68 -4.32
C PHE A 189 3.23 -6.94 -3.58
N ALA A 190 2.50 -8.05 -3.67
CA ALA A 190 2.89 -9.33 -3.05
C ALA A 190 4.28 -9.78 -3.51
N VAL A 191 4.56 -9.69 -4.82
CA VAL A 191 5.88 -10.01 -5.37
C VAL A 191 6.92 -8.98 -4.94
N MET A 192 6.59 -7.68 -5.08
CA MET A 192 7.50 -6.60 -4.78
C MET A 192 7.92 -6.56 -3.30
N VAL A 193 6.99 -6.70 -2.35
CA VAL A 193 7.28 -6.62 -0.92
C VAL A 193 8.07 -7.83 -0.43
N VAL A 194 7.88 -9.01 -1.03
CA VAL A 194 8.72 -10.19 -0.77
C VAL A 194 10.15 -9.93 -1.24
N ALA A 195 10.33 -9.48 -2.48
CA ALA A 195 11.65 -9.16 -3.01
C ALA A 195 12.33 -8.06 -2.18
N MET A 196 11.57 -7.03 -1.80
CA MET A 196 12.03 -5.92 -0.98
C MET A 196 12.42 -6.38 0.43
N TRP A 197 11.62 -7.21 1.09
CA TRP A 197 11.93 -7.74 2.42
C TRP A 197 13.24 -8.54 2.42
N VAL A 198 13.44 -9.39 1.41
CA VAL A 198 14.69 -10.14 1.22
C VAL A 198 15.86 -9.17 0.99
N ALA A 199 15.73 -8.20 0.10
CA ALA A 199 16.78 -7.23 -0.20
C ALA A 199 17.18 -6.41 1.04
N LEU A 200 16.19 -5.95 1.81
CA LEU A 200 16.41 -5.19 3.03
C LEU A 200 17.04 -6.05 4.14
N ALA A 201 16.61 -7.30 4.31
CA ALA A 201 17.23 -8.25 5.24
C ALA A 201 18.70 -8.56 4.86
N LEU A 202 18.98 -8.73 3.57
CA LEU A 202 20.33 -8.90 3.06
C LEU A 202 21.18 -7.65 3.27
N TRP A 203 20.60 -6.46 3.09
CA TRP A 203 21.28 -5.21 3.35
C TRP A 203 21.72 -5.08 4.81
N ASP A 204 20.84 -5.40 5.76
CA ASP A 204 21.19 -5.37 7.20
C ASP A 204 22.38 -6.31 7.52
N LEU A 205 22.48 -7.45 6.83
CA LEU A 205 23.63 -8.36 7.01
C LEU A 205 24.93 -7.79 6.47
N ILE A 206 24.85 -7.11 5.33
CA ILE A 206 26.00 -6.48 4.70
C ILE A 206 26.44 -5.30 5.57
N ASP A 207 25.52 -4.43 6.00
CA ASP A 207 25.80 -3.28 6.87
C ASP A 207 26.47 -3.72 8.17
N ALA A 208 25.97 -4.78 8.80
CA ALA A 208 26.52 -5.30 10.05
C ALA A 208 27.93 -5.90 9.91
N ARG A 209 28.34 -6.32 8.70
CA ARG A 209 29.72 -6.75 8.43
C ARG A 209 30.69 -5.57 8.31
N PHE A 210 30.23 -4.44 7.78
CA PHE A 210 31.07 -3.26 7.57
C PHE A 210 31.10 -2.32 8.79
N ASN A 211 29.99 -2.17 9.49
CA ASN A 211 29.86 -1.30 10.67
C ASN A 211 29.95 -2.13 11.96
N ARG A 212 31.19 -2.44 12.39
CA ARG A 212 31.49 -3.26 13.57
C ARG A 212 30.92 -2.74 14.89
N ASP A 213 30.56 -1.46 14.97
CA ASP A 213 30.05 -0.83 16.19
C ASP A 213 28.53 -1.00 16.37
N ARG A 214 27.81 -1.52 15.36
CA ARG A 214 26.39 -1.86 15.51
C ARG A 214 26.26 -3.29 16.01
N ALA A 215 25.44 -3.48 17.05
CA ALA A 215 25.00 -4.82 17.44
C ALA A 215 24.42 -5.53 16.20
N THR A 216 25.07 -6.62 15.78
CA THR A 216 24.73 -7.37 14.56
C THR A 216 23.27 -7.85 14.66
N PRO A 217 22.34 -7.32 13.85
CA PRO A 217 21.02 -7.90 13.76
C PRO A 217 21.16 -9.31 13.17
N SER A 218 20.89 -10.33 13.98
CA SER A 218 20.87 -11.70 13.49
C SER A 218 19.65 -11.89 12.57
N ILE A 219 19.84 -12.49 11.38
CA ILE A 219 18.72 -12.95 10.53
C ILE A 219 17.83 -13.91 11.32
N LEU A 220 18.45 -14.67 12.23
CA LEU A 220 17.77 -15.62 13.11
C LEU A 220 17.19 -14.94 14.35
N SER A 221 17.22 -13.60 14.43
CA SER A 221 16.50 -12.90 15.49
C SER A 221 15.01 -13.17 15.38
N TRP A 222 14.35 -13.34 16.53
CA TRP A 222 12.91 -13.55 16.61
C TRP A 222 12.12 -12.51 15.82
N ARG A 223 12.56 -11.23 15.83
CA ARG A 223 11.91 -10.14 15.09
C ARG A 223 11.96 -10.36 13.57
N MET A 224 13.06 -10.87 13.03
CA MET A 224 13.21 -11.17 11.61
C MET A 224 12.43 -12.41 11.19
N LEU A 225 12.36 -13.43 12.05
CA LEU A 225 11.55 -14.62 11.80
C LEU A 225 10.05 -14.27 11.77
N VAL A 226 9.54 -13.61 12.83
CA VAL A 226 8.15 -13.13 12.88
C VAL A 226 7.86 -12.20 11.71
N GLY A 227 8.76 -11.26 11.43
CA GLY A 227 8.56 -10.33 10.33
C GLY A 227 8.52 -11.02 8.97
N SER A 228 9.36 -12.01 8.75
CA SER A 228 9.32 -12.82 7.53
C SER A 228 7.99 -13.53 7.41
N THR A 229 7.50 -14.19 8.48
CA THR A 229 6.17 -14.82 8.48
C THR A 229 5.06 -13.84 8.12
N LEU A 230 5.08 -12.63 8.69
CA LEU A 230 4.09 -11.58 8.43
C LEU A 230 4.12 -11.03 7.00
N VAL A 231 5.27 -11.05 6.32
CA VAL A 231 5.37 -10.65 4.89
C VAL A 231 5.01 -11.79 3.96
N PHE A 232 5.60 -12.97 4.18
CA PHE A 232 5.51 -14.10 3.26
C PHE A 232 4.11 -14.72 3.25
N ILE A 233 3.50 -14.99 4.40
CA ILE A 233 2.21 -15.70 4.43
C ILE A 233 1.11 -14.93 3.68
N PRO A 234 0.86 -13.63 3.95
CA PRO A 234 -0.18 -12.89 3.24
C PRO A 234 0.14 -12.69 1.75
N SER A 235 1.42 -12.53 1.39
CA SER A 235 1.83 -12.39 -0.01
C SER A 235 1.67 -13.70 -0.80
N LEU A 236 1.99 -14.85 -0.17
CA LEU A 236 1.83 -16.17 -0.77
C LEU A 236 0.38 -16.48 -1.08
N PHE A 237 -0.59 -15.97 -0.31
CA PHE A 237 -2.01 -16.16 -0.61
C PHE A 237 -2.37 -15.69 -2.03
N ASN A 238 -2.00 -14.46 -2.40
CA ASN A 238 -2.27 -13.93 -3.74
C ASN A 238 -1.42 -14.62 -4.81
N ILE A 239 -0.14 -14.91 -4.52
CA ILE A 239 0.76 -15.56 -5.48
C ILE A 239 0.26 -16.97 -5.81
N ILE A 240 -0.12 -17.76 -4.80
CA ILE A 240 -0.63 -19.13 -4.99
C ILE A 240 -1.94 -19.08 -5.79
N HIS A 241 -2.84 -18.16 -5.46
CA HIS A 241 -4.11 -18.04 -6.19
C HIS A 241 -3.90 -17.71 -7.67
N ALA A 242 -3.03 -16.73 -7.97
CA ALA A 242 -2.67 -16.37 -9.33
C ALA A 242 -1.98 -17.53 -10.08
N LEU A 243 -1.09 -18.25 -9.39
CA LEU A 243 -0.38 -19.40 -9.96
C LEU A 243 -1.34 -20.55 -10.29
N GLN A 244 -2.31 -20.84 -9.44
CA GLN A 244 -3.31 -21.89 -9.68
C GLN A 244 -4.13 -21.61 -10.95
N VAL A 245 -4.57 -20.37 -11.16
CA VAL A 245 -5.29 -19.98 -12.37
C VAL A 245 -4.38 -20.11 -13.59
N LYS A 246 -3.15 -19.59 -13.50
CA LYS A 246 -2.19 -19.65 -14.60
C LYS A 246 -1.81 -21.09 -15.01
N LEU A 247 -1.72 -22.01 -14.04
CA LEU A 247 -1.41 -23.42 -14.28
C LEU A 247 -2.59 -24.20 -14.87
N ARG A 248 -3.83 -23.81 -14.58
CA ARG A 248 -5.05 -24.44 -15.15
C ARG A 248 -5.35 -23.96 -16.56
N GLU A 249 -5.08 -22.68 -16.84
CA GLU A 249 -5.32 -22.06 -18.15
C GLU A 249 -4.10 -22.21 -19.08
N SER A 250 -3.61 -23.44 -19.24
CA SER A 250 -2.49 -23.73 -20.14
C SER A 250 -2.94 -23.68 -21.61
N GLY A 251 -3.20 -22.48 -22.09
CA GLY A 251 -3.53 -22.17 -23.47
C GLY A 251 -3.59 -20.66 -23.64
N SER A 252 -2.59 -20.08 -24.30
CA SER A 252 -2.74 -18.70 -24.78
C SER A 252 -3.66 -18.74 -26.00
N ILE A 253 -4.74 -17.96 -25.99
CA ILE A 253 -5.51 -17.69 -27.21
C ILE A 253 -4.53 -17.09 -28.22
N PRO A 254 -4.38 -17.65 -29.43
CA PRO A 254 -3.54 -17.05 -30.47
C PRO A 254 -3.94 -15.59 -30.67
N LEU A 255 -2.96 -14.71 -30.86
CA LEU A 255 -3.20 -13.27 -30.99
C LEU A 255 -4.27 -12.94 -32.05
N GLU A 256 -4.28 -13.67 -33.16
CA GLU A 256 -5.27 -13.52 -34.23
C GLU A 256 -6.70 -13.83 -33.76
N GLU A 257 -6.89 -14.90 -32.99
CA GLU A 257 -8.20 -15.25 -32.43
C GLU A 257 -8.66 -14.20 -31.41
N PHE A 258 -7.75 -13.71 -30.56
CA PHE A 258 -8.04 -12.62 -29.64
C PHE A 258 -8.47 -11.35 -30.37
N VAL A 259 -7.74 -10.93 -31.42
CA VAL A 259 -8.08 -9.75 -32.23
C VAL A 259 -9.44 -9.92 -32.89
N ASN A 260 -9.73 -11.09 -33.46
CA ASN A 260 -11.03 -11.38 -34.08
C ASN A 260 -12.19 -11.30 -33.09
N ILE A 261 -12.02 -11.84 -31.88
CA ILE A 261 -13.02 -11.71 -30.80
C ILE A 261 -13.18 -10.24 -30.43
N TYR A 262 -12.08 -9.53 -30.19
CA TYR A 262 -12.11 -8.13 -29.75
C TYR A 262 -12.81 -7.21 -30.76
N VAL A 263 -12.53 -7.36 -32.05
CA VAL A 263 -13.15 -6.55 -33.11
C VAL A 263 -14.66 -6.83 -33.23
N ARG A 264 -15.11 -8.07 -33.00
CA ARG A 264 -16.54 -8.43 -33.09
C ARG A 264 -17.40 -7.90 -31.94
N PHE A 265 -16.79 -7.62 -30.78
CA PHE A 265 -17.50 -7.13 -29.58
C PHE A 265 -17.36 -5.62 -29.35
N ARG A 266 -16.76 -4.89 -30.29
CA ARG A 266 -16.77 -3.42 -30.35
C ARG A 266 -17.80 -2.93 -31.36
#